data_AF-A0A3N5K9A8-F1
#
_entry.id   AF-A0A3N5K9A8-F1
#
_cell.length_a   1.000
_cell.length_b   1.000
_cell.length_c   1.000
_cell.angle_alpha   90.00
_cell.angle_beta   90.00
_cell.angle_gamma   90.00
#
_symmetry.space_group_name_H-M   'P 1'
#
loop_
_entity.id
_entity.type
_entity.pdbx_description
1 polymer ?
#
loop_
_entity_poly.entity_id
_entity_poly.type
_entity_poly.pdbx_seq_one_letter_code
_entity_poly.pdbx_strand_id
1 'polypeptide(L)' 'MRYSVLMQPVNEPDFEGYYYAHIPSLDLTTHGVGIEGAIKAAQELVEAWLAEKRAHGETVPTENNPVIAQIEIADALLRS' A
#
# COMPACT_ATOMS: atom_id res chain seq x y z
N MET A 1 -11.38 10.95 5.54
CA MET A 1 -9.90 10.95 5.40
C MET A 1 -9.58 10.27 4.08
N ARG A 2 -8.48 10.63 3.43
CA ARG A 2 -8.06 10.04 2.16
C ARG A 2 -6.58 9.73 2.29
N TYR A 3 -6.19 8.56 1.80
CA TYR A 3 -4.80 8.13 1.76
C TYR A 3 -4.47 7.66 0.36
N SER A 4 -3.23 7.85 -0.03
CA SER A 4 -2.69 7.35 -1.29
C SER A 4 -2.35 5.87 -1.16
N VAL A 5 -2.63 5.12 -2.21
CA VAL A 5 -2.32 3.69 -2.29
C VAL A 5 -1.39 3.50 -3.48
N LEU A 6 -0.17 3.04 -3.21
CA LEU A 6 0.76 2.58 -4.23
C LEU A 6 0.46 1.10 -4.52
N MET A 7 0.23 0.77 -5.78
CA MET A 7 -0.09 -0.60 -6.18
C MET A 7 1.04 -1.20 -7.02
N GLN A 8 1.35 -2.46 -6.77
CA GLN A 8 2.34 -3.22 -7.52
C GLN A 8 1.83 -4.64 -7.78
N PRO A 9 1.98 -5.20 -8.99
CA PRO A 9 1.67 -6.60 -9.22
C PRO A 9 2.55 -7.49 -8.34
N VAL A 10 1.97 -8.55 -7.78
CA VAL A 10 2.72 -9.56 -7.03
C VAL A 10 3.40 -10.51 -8.02
N ASN A 11 4.71 -10.71 -7.87
CA ASN A 11 5.50 -11.62 -8.70
C ASN A 11 6.00 -12.81 -7.85
N GLU A 12 5.08 -13.51 -7.21
CA GLU A 12 5.35 -14.65 -6.34
C GLU A 12 4.45 -15.83 -6.74
N PRO A 13 4.92 -17.09 -6.58
CA PRO A 13 4.07 -18.26 -6.77
C PRO A 13 2.80 -18.19 -5.91
N ASP A 14 1.67 -18.70 -6.41
CA ASP A 14 0.36 -18.73 -5.75
C ASP A 14 -0.37 -17.37 -5.63
N PHE A 15 0.25 -16.29 -6.11
CA PHE A 15 -0.31 -14.93 -6.10
C PHE A 15 -0.60 -14.41 -7.51
N GLU A 16 -0.88 -15.30 -8.47
CA GLU A 16 -1.20 -14.89 -9.83
C GLU A 16 -2.42 -13.94 -9.86
N GLY A 17 -2.22 -12.76 -10.47
CA GLY A 17 -3.25 -11.73 -10.58
C GLY A 17 -3.45 -10.88 -9.32
N TYR A 18 -2.67 -11.09 -8.25
CA TYR A 18 -2.69 -10.23 -7.08
C TYR A 18 -1.92 -8.93 -7.28
N TYR A 19 -2.34 -7.92 -6.53
CA TYR A 19 -1.61 -6.66 -6.37
C TYR A 19 -1.33 -6.43 -4.89
N TYR A 20 -0.10 -6.03 -4.56
CA TYR A 20 0.19 -5.36 -3.30
C TYR A 20 -0.41 -3.97 -3.32
N ALA A 21 -0.99 -3.56 -2.20
CA ALA A 21 -1.45 -2.22 -1.91
C ALA A 21 -0.68 -1.69 -0.69
N HIS A 22 0.13 -0.67 -0.91
CA HIS A 22 0.91 -0.01 0.13
C HIS A 22 0.34 1.40 0.39
N ILE A 23 0.09 1.74 1.65
CA ILE A 23 -0.38 3.05 2.12
C ILE A 23 0.79 3.76 2.81
N PRO A 24 1.60 4.57 2.09
CA PRO A 24 2.89 5.03 2.61
C PRO A 24 2.78 5.90 3.85
N SER A 25 1.75 6.76 3.92
CA SER A 25 1.55 7.65 5.07
C SER A 25 1.22 6.93 6.37
N LEU A 26 0.81 5.66 6.30
CA LEU A 26 0.43 4.83 7.44
C LEU A 26 1.40 3.67 7.69
N ASP A 27 2.37 3.44 6.80
CA ASP A 27 3.26 2.28 6.81
C ASP A 27 2.47 0.95 6.86
N LEU A 28 1.43 0.85 6.03
CA LEU A 28 0.55 -0.32 5.94
C LEU A 28 0.64 -0.97 4.57
N THR A 29 0.67 -2.31 4.54
CA THR A 29 0.65 -3.09 3.30
C THR A 29 -0.37 -4.21 3.40
N THR A 30 -1.06 -4.48 2.29
CA THR A 30 -1.92 -5.65 2.09
C THR A 30 -1.86 -6.09 0.63
N HIS A 31 -2.60 -7.12 0.27
CA HIS A 31 -2.73 -7.57 -1.10
C HIS A 31 -4.16 -8.04 -1.39
N GLY A 32 -4.52 -8.06 -2.68
CA GLY A 32 -5.79 -8.63 -3.12
C GLY A 32 -5.75 -9.00 -4.60
N VAL A 33 -6.67 -9.87 -5.00
CA VAL A 33 -6.83 -10.27 -6.41
C VAL A 33 -7.31 -9.08 -7.23
N GLY A 34 -6.52 -8.70 -8.23
CA GLY A 34 -6.78 -7.53 -9.07
C GLY A 34 -6.68 -6.20 -8.32
N ILE A 35 -6.78 -5.12 -9.10
CA ILE A 35 -6.74 -3.75 -8.56
C ILE A 35 -7.88 -3.50 -7.58
N GLU A 36 -9.10 -3.90 -7.93
CA GLU A 36 -10.28 -3.68 -7.08
C GLU A 36 -10.19 -4.46 -5.77
N GLY A 37 -9.73 -5.71 -5.81
CA GLY A 37 -9.56 -6.53 -4.61
C GLY A 37 -8.49 -5.96 -3.68
N ALA A 38 -7.36 -5.49 -4.23
CA ALA A 38 -6.31 -4.85 -3.44
C ALA A 38 -6.76 -3.52 -2.81
N ILE A 39 -7.53 -2.70 -3.53
CA ILE A 39 -8.13 -1.46 -2.99
C ILE A 39 -9.10 -1.79 -1.85
N LYS A 40 -9.96 -2.79 -2.04
CA LYS A 40 -10.91 -3.22 -1.00
C LYS A 40 -10.17 -3.70 0.26
N ALA A 41 -9.17 -4.57 0.09
CA ALA A 41 -8.34 -5.03 1.21
C ALA A 41 -7.62 -3.87 1.92
N ALA A 42 -7.15 -2.87 1.18
CA ALA A 42 -6.52 -1.67 1.74
C ALA A 42 -7.51 -0.83 2.56
N GLN A 43 -8.75 -0.67 2.07
CA GLN A 43 -9.81 0.02 2.81
C GLN A 43 -10.12 -0.69 4.12
N GLU A 44 -10.34 -2.00 4.08
CA GLU A 44 -10.63 -2.82 5.27
C GLU A 44 -9.49 -2.76 6.30
N LEU A 45 -8.24 -2.87 5.84
CA LEU A 45 -7.06 -2.74 6.70
C LEU A 45 -6.99 -1.36 7.38
N VAL A 46 -7.16 -0.28 6.63
CA VAL A 46 -7.10 1.09 7.16
C VAL A 46 -8.23 1.32 8.15
N GLU A 47 -9.45 0.86 7.87
CA GLU A 47 -10.57 0.99 8.80
C GLU A 47 -10.32 0.27 10.13
N ALA A 48 -9.83 -0.96 10.09
CA ALA A 48 -9.48 -1.74 11.27
C ALA A 48 -8.37 -1.07 12.09
N TRP A 49 -7.30 -0.62 11.42
CA TRP A 49 -6.18 0.08 12.06
C TRP A 49 -6.62 1.40 12.72
N LEU A 50 -7.48 2.19 12.05
CA LEU A 50 -8.01 3.43 12.62
C LEU A 50 -8.89 3.18 13.85
N ALA A 51 -9.69 2.10 13.84
CA ALA A 51 -10.50 1.72 14.98
C ALA A 51 -9.62 1.36 16.18
N GLU A 52 -8.55 0.59 15.96
CA GLU A 52 -7.58 0.23 17.00
C GLU A 52 -6.89 1.46 17.59
N LYS A 53 -6.39 2.38 16.76
CA LYS A 53 -5.76 3.62 17.23
C LYS A 53 -6.70 4.44 18.11
N ARG A 54 -7.95 4.60 17.68
CA ARG A 54 -8.96 5.33 18.44
C ARG A 54 -9.30 4.65 19.77
N ALA A 55 -9.38 3.32 19.78
CA ALA A 55 -9.65 2.55 21.00
C ALA A 55 -8.54 2.74 22.06
N HIS A 56 -7.30 2.94 21.62
CA HIS A 56 -6.15 3.20 22.50
C HIS A 56 -5.90 4.69 22.78
N GLY A 57 -6.76 5.59 22.29
CA GLY A 57 -6.59 7.04 22.45
C GLY A 57 -5.38 7.61 21.70
N GLU A 58 -4.87 6.88 20.72
CA GLU A 58 -3.74 7.30 19.89
C GLU A 58 -4.17 8.34 18.85
N THR A 59 -3.21 9.17 18.42
CA THR A 59 -3.45 10.12 17.34
C THR A 59 -3.53 9.39 16.01
N VAL A 60 -4.48 9.83 15.19
CA VAL A 60 -4.67 9.32 13.84
C VAL A 60 -4.00 10.27 12.85
N PRO A 61 -2.96 9.83 12.11
CA PRO A 61 -2.30 10.66 11.11
C PRO A 61 -3.24 10.99 9.95
N THR A 62 -3.10 12.19 9.39
CA THR A 62 -3.78 12.61 8.15
C THR A 62 -2.75 12.81 7.06
N GLU A 63 -2.99 12.24 5.88
CA GLU A 63 -2.15 12.50 4.72
C GLU A 63 -2.52 13.87 4.11
N ASN A 64 -1.50 14.67 3.82
CA ASN A 64 -1.66 15.98 3.18
C ASN A 64 -0.80 16.05 1.93
N ASN A 65 -1.41 16.39 0.79
CA ASN A 65 -0.75 16.63 -0.51
C ASN A 65 0.26 15.53 -0.91
N PRO A 66 -0.17 14.27 -1.04
CA PRO A 66 0.71 13.19 -1.49
C PRO A 66 1.24 13.46 -2.90
N VAL A 67 2.52 13.17 -3.12
CA VAL A 67 3.16 13.20 -4.44
C VAL A 67 3.76 11.83 -4.69
N ILE A 68 3.29 11.16 -5.74
CA ILE A 68 3.85 9.90 -6.21
C ILE A 68 4.82 10.21 -7.34
N ALA A 69 6.05 9.71 -7.21
CA ALA A 69 7.09 9.84 -8.22
C ALA A 69 7.74 8.48 -8.48
N GLN A 70 8.28 8.32 -9.68
CA GLN A 70 9.09 7.18 -10.07
C GLN A 70 10.44 7.72 -10.54
N ILE A 71 11.51 6.99 -10.24
CA ILE A 71 12.86 7.27 -10.74
C ILE A 71 13.30 6.12 -11.61
N GLU A 72 13.95 6.42 -12.73
CA GLU A 72 14.63 5.44 -13.56
C GLU A 72 16.10 5.38 -13.13
N ILE A 73 16.60 4.18 -12.88
CA ILE A 73 18.00 3.94 -12.57
C ILE A 73 18.61 3.20 -13.75
N ALA A 74 19.63 3.78 -14.38
CA ALA A 74 20.43 3.08 -15.38
C ALA A 74 21.26 2.00 -14.67
N ASP A 75 20.78 0.76 -14.69
CA ASP A 75 21.54 -0.38 -14.18
C ASP A 75 22.62 -0.76 -15.20
N ALA A 76 23.85 -0.29 -14.95
CA ALA A 76 25.01 -0.67 -15.73
C ALA A 76 25.46 -2.08 -15.32
N LEU A 77 24.77 -3.11 -15.85
CA LEU A 77 25.21 -4.50 -15.94
C LEU A 77 26.20 -4.96 -14.86
N LEU A 78 25.74 -5.24 -13.64
CA LEU A 78 26.46 -6.19 -12.79
C LEU A 78 26.05 -7.60 -13.17
N ARG A 79 26.63 -8.07 -14.28
CA ARG A 79 26.74 -9.52 -14.54
C ARG A 79 27.77 -10.07 -13.56
N SER A 80 27.35 -10.95 -12.66
CA SER A 80 28.20 -11.97 -12.03
C SER A 80 27.63 -13.33 -12.36
#